data_AF-A0A7S2PEH3-F1
#
_entry.id   AF-A0A7S2PEH3-F1
#
_cell.length_a   1.000
_cell.length_b   1.000
_cell.length_c   1.000
_cell.angle_alpha   90.00
_cell.angle_beta   90.00
_cell.angle_gamma   90.00
#
_symmetry.space_group_name_H-M   'P 1'
#
loop_
_entity.id
_entity.type
_entity.pdbx_description
1 polymer ?
#
loop_
_entity_poly.entity_id
_entity_poly.type
_entity_poly.pdbx_seq_one_letter_code
_entity_poly.pdbx_strand_id
1 'polypeptide(L)'
;QSFEDKLKVVYYSMCSLAASLKLPESIEMGLDTLSKLGIELQGCESRGMEACVQETKDLLAGYTEDEILNTRRMTDPTMIMAMKFLGKLETMSQSMPKTFGTQRIIELSLEHDMSPVSPMGFVHFGSYMAKLGDIR
;
A
#
# COMPACT_ATOMS: atom_id res chain seq x y z
N GLN A 1 -13.48 -16.85 16.97
CA GLN A 1 -13.21 -15.49 16.45
C GLN A 1 -11.87 -15.55 15.74
N SER A 2 -11.87 -15.32 14.43
CA SER A 2 -10.66 -15.40 13.62
C SER A 2 -9.83 -14.11 13.78
N PHE A 3 -8.64 -14.06 13.18
CA PHE A 3 -7.81 -12.86 13.19
C PHE A 3 -8.45 -11.73 12.38
N GLU A 4 -9.07 -12.09 11.26
CA GLU A 4 -9.77 -11.21 10.31
C GLU A 4 -10.90 -10.44 11.00
N ASP A 5 -11.65 -11.10 11.90
CA ASP A 5 -12.72 -10.48 12.69
C ASP A 5 -12.22 -9.28 13.53
N LYS A 6 -10.93 -9.23 13.87
CA LYS A 6 -10.33 -8.23 14.76
C LYS A 6 -9.64 -7.10 13.99
N LEU A 7 -9.49 -7.19 12.67
CA LEU A 7 -8.71 -6.23 11.87
C LEU A 7 -9.17 -4.79 12.06
N LYS A 8 -10.48 -4.56 12.17
CA LYS A 8 -11.04 -3.22 12.41
C LYS A 8 -10.60 -2.64 13.75
N VAL A 9 -10.57 -3.46 14.81
CA VAL A 9 -10.12 -3.03 16.15
C VAL A 9 -8.62 -2.76 16.13
N VAL A 10 -7.83 -3.65 15.52
CA VAL A 10 -6.38 -3.48 15.38
C VAL A 10 -6.05 -2.19 14.61
N TYR A 11 -6.81 -1.89 13.54
CA TYR A 11 -6.64 -0.66 12.77
C TYR A 11 -6.88 0.61 13.60
N TYR A 12 -7.90 0.61 14.46
CA TYR A 12 -8.14 1.76 15.35
C TYR A 12 -7.09 1.88 16.45
N SER A 13 -6.60 0.76 16.97
CA SER A 13 -5.46 0.76 17.90
C SER A 13 -4.21 1.37 17.26
N MET A 14 -3.90 0.97 16.03
CA MET A 14 -2.81 1.55 15.24
C MET A 14 -2.99 3.06 15.05
N CYS A 15 -4.19 3.51 14.68
CA CYS A 15 -4.51 4.93 14.54
C CYS A 15 -4.37 5.69 15.88
N SER A 16 -4.78 5.08 16.99
CA SER A 16 -4.66 5.68 18.31
C SER A 16 -3.20 5.83 18.74
N LEU A 17 -2.34 4.84 18.44
CA LEU A 17 -0.89 4.94 18.68
C LEU A 17 -0.29 6.08 17.87
N ALA A 18 -0.64 6.18 16.58
CA ALA A 18 -0.17 7.26 15.72
C ALA A 18 -0.59 8.65 16.25
N ALA A 19 -1.85 8.79 16.68
CA ALA A 19 -2.36 10.02 17.28
C ALA A 19 -1.67 10.36 18.60
N SER A 20 -1.18 9.35 19.33
CA SER A 20 -0.41 9.49 20.56
C SER A 20 1.08 9.72 20.32
N LEU A 21 1.49 10.01 19.08
CA LEU A 21 2.88 10.17 18.64
C LEU A 21 3.78 8.93 18.86
N LYS A 22 3.18 7.77 19.09
CA LYS A 22 3.86 6.47 19.20
C LYS A 22 4.00 5.85 17.81
N LEU A 23 4.72 6.56 16.94
CA LEU A 23 4.87 6.19 15.53
C LEU A 23 5.59 4.85 15.33
N PRO A 24 6.70 4.54 16.03
CA PRO A 24 7.36 3.24 15.90
C PRO A 24 6.41 2.07 16.19
N GLU A 25 5.67 2.14 17.30
CA GLU A 25 4.73 1.10 17.71
C GLU A 25 3.53 0.99 16.76
N SER A 26 3.07 2.13 16.22
CA SER A 26 2.01 2.16 15.20
C SER A 26 2.48 1.51 13.89
N ILE A 27 3.71 1.79 13.45
CA ILE A 27 4.31 1.20 12.26
C ILE A 27 4.50 -0.30 12.45
N GLU A 28 5.11 -0.72 13.56
CA GLU A 28 5.31 -2.14 13.87
C GLU A 28 3.99 -2.92 13.88
N MET A 29 2.95 -2.37 14.50
CA MET A 29 1.61 -2.97 14.52
C MET A 29 1.03 -3.13 13.10
N GLY A 30 1.21 -2.12 12.24
CA GLY A 30 0.74 -2.19 10.85
C GLY A 30 1.50 -3.26 10.05
N LEU A 31 2.83 -3.31 10.18
CA LEU A 31 3.68 -4.29 9.49
C LEU A 31 3.40 -5.73 9.96
N ASP A 32 3.29 -5.96 11.27
CA ASP A 32 2.94 -7.26 11.85
C ASP A 32 1.55 -7.73 11.39
N THR A 33 0.58 -6.81 11.33
CA THR A 33 -0.77 -7.12 10.84
C THR A 33 -0.76 -7.54 9.37
N LEU A 34 -0.04 -6.80 8.51
CA LEU A 34 0.07 -7.12 7.10
C LEU A 34 0.81 -8.45 6.87
N SER A 35 1.88 -8.71 7.60
CA SER A 35 2.60 -9.99 7.55
C SER A 35 1.70 -11.17 7.93
N LYS A 36 0.86 -11.03 8.96
CA LYS A 36 -0.14 -12.05 9.33
C LYS A 36 -1.21 -12.29 8.26
N LEU A 37 -1.43 -11.31 7.38
CA LEU A 37 -2.31 -11.45 6.21
C LEU A 37 -1.56 -11.96 4.96
N GLY A 38 -0.28 -12.31 5.08
CA GLY A 38 0.56 -12.74 3.95
C GLY A 38 1.03 -11.60 3.04
N ILE A 39 0.91 -10.35 3.50
CA ILE A 39 1.34 -9.17 2.75
C ILE A 39 2.68 -8.71 3.34
N GLU A 40 3.75 -9.13 2.69
CA GLU A 40 5.11 -8.74 3.09
C GLU A 40 5.52 -7.42 2.44
N LEU A 41 6.06 -6.52 3.27
CA LEU A 41 6.71 -5.28 2.84
C LEU A 41 8.24 -5.35 3.01
N GLN A 42 8.72 -6.33 3.79
CA GLN A 42 10.13 -6.55 4.07
C GLN A 42 10.76 -7.33 2.90
N GLY A 43 11.81 -6.78 2.30
CA GLY A 43 12.42 -7.29 1.06
C GLY A 43 12.62 -6.21 0.00
N CYS A 44 11.94 -5.08 0.17
CA CYS A 44 12.07 -3.93 -0.70
C CYS A 44 13.28 -3.04 -0.35
N GLU A 45 13.70 -2.99 0.92
CA GLU A 45 14.87 -2.21 1.39
C GLU A 45 16.18 -2.62 0.72
N SER A 46 16.32 -3.90 0.33
CA SER A 46 17.52 -4.44 -0.33
C SER A 46 17.53 -4.23 -1.85
N ARG A 47 16.36 -4.03 -2.48
CA ARG A 47 16.20 -3.92 -3.94
C ARG A 47 16.45 -2.51 -4.49
N GLY A 48 16.48 -1.50 -3.62
CA GLY A 48 16.68 -0.11 -4.03
C GLY A 48 15.46 0.49 -4.73
N MET A 49 15.38 1.83 -4.71
CA MET A 49 14.19 2.56 -5.17
C MET A 49 13.95 2.43 -6.69
N GLU A 50 15.02 2.31 -7.48
CA GLU A 50 14.94 2.22 -8.94
C GLU A 50 14.34 0.88 -9.42
N ALA A 51 14.69 -0.24 -8.77
CA ALA A 51 14.14 -1.55 -9.11
C ALA A 51 12.63 -1.60 -8.83
N CYS A 52 12.20 -1.10 -7.66
CA CYS A 52 10.78 -0.97 -7.28
C CYS A 52 9.97 -0.19 -8.32
N VAL A 53 10.55 0.89 -8.84
CA VAL A 53 9.91 1.74 -9.86
C VAL A 53 9.82 1.01 -11.19
N GLN A 54 10.89 0.33 -11.62
CA GLN A 54 10.88 -0.42 -12.87
C GLN A 54 9.89 -1.60 -12.82
N GLU A 55 9.85 -2.34 -11.71
CA GLU A 55 8.88 -3.42 -11.50
C GLU A 55 7.44 -2.91 -11.58
N THR A 56 7.15 -1.75 -10.97
CA THR A 56 5.83 -1.13 -11.04
C THR A 56 5.49 -0.70 -12.47
N LYS A 57 6.46 -0.19 -13.25
CA LYS A 57 6.25 0.12 -14.68
C LYS A 57 5.95 -1.14 -15.49
N ASP A 58 6.74 -2.19 -15.30
CA ASP A 58 6.60 -3.44 -16.04
C ASP A 58 5.25 -4.09 -15.75
N LEU A 59 4.80 -4.02 -14.49
CA LEU A 59 3.46 -4.44 -14.08
C LEU A 59 2.38 -3.63 -14.80
N LEU A 60 2.47 -2.29 -14.77
CA LEU A 60 1.48 -1.41 -15.39
C LEU A 60 1.47 -1.50 -16.92
N ALA A 61 2.59 -1.85 -17.55
CA ALA A 61 2.66 -2.06 -19.00
C ALA A 61 1.76 -3.23 -19.49
N GLY A 62 1.37 -4.12 -18.59
CA GLY A 62 0.40 -5.18 -18.85
C GLY A 62 -1.06 -4.72 -18.88
N TYR A 63 -1.35 -3.47 -18.55
CA TYR A 63 -2.70 -2.92 -18.46
C TYR A 63 -2.84 -1.66 -19.31
N THR A 64 -3.98 -1.52 -19.97
CA THR A 64 -4.40 -0.27 -20.60
C THR A 64 -4.97 0.70 -19.57
N GLU A 65 -4.96 2.00 -19.89
CA GLU A 65 -5.59 3.01 -19.05
C GLU A 65 -7.07 2.72 -18.78
N ASP A 66 -7.80 2.27 -19.81
CA ASP A 66 -9.23 1.94 -19.70
C ASP A 66 -9.46 0.75 -18.77
N GLU A 67 -8.60 -0.28 -18.81
CA GLU A 67 -8.68 -1.41 -17.88
C GLU A 67 -8.43 -0.99 -16.42
N ILE A 68 -7.47 -0.09 -16.18
CA ILE A 68 -7.20 0.44 -14.85
C ILE A 68 -8.38 1.29 -14.36
N LEU A 69 -8.90 2.18 -15.20
CA LEU A 69 -10.02 3.07 -14.85
C LEU A 69 -11.33 2.31 -14.62
N ASN A 70 -11.54 1.20 -15.34
CA ASN A 70 -12.73 0.36 -15.22
C ASN A 70 -12.52 -0.88 -14.34
N THR A 71 -11.41 -0.93 -13.59
CA THR A 71 -11.19 -2.00 -12.62
C THR A 71 -12.35 -2.02 -11.62
N ARG A 72 -12.79 -3.22 -11.23
CA ARG A 72 -13.94 -3.38 -10.35
C ARG A 72 -13.64 -2.79 -8.97
N ARG A 73 -14.67 -2.75 -8.13
CA ARG A 73 -14.51 -2.40 -6.73
C ARG A 73 -14.15 -3.63 -5.92
N MET A 74 -13.11 -3.52 -5.11
CA MET A 74 -12.73 -4.52 -4.11
C MET A 74 -13.90 -4.80 -3.17
N THR A 75 -14.28 -6.07 -3.07
CA THR A 75 -15.38 -6.54 -2.19
C THR A 75 -14.89 -7.40 -1.03
N ASP A 76 -13.68 -7.94 -1.10
CA ASP A 76 -13.11 -8.74 -0.03
C ASP A 76 -12.85 -7.85 1.20
N PRO A 77 -13.50 -8.10 2.35
CA PRO A 77 -13.39 -7.26 3.53
C PRO A 77 -12.01 -7.31 4.18
N THR A 78 -11.31 -8.43 4.09
CA THR A 78 -9.94 -8.60 4.59
C THR A 78 -8.97 -7.79 3.76
N MET A 79 -9.08 -7.84 2.43
CA MET A 79 -8.25 -7.03 1.54
C MET A 79 -8.55 -5.54 1.68
N ILE A 80 -9.81 -5.14 1.84
CA ILE A 80 -10.15 -3.73 2.12
C ILE A 80 -9.46 -3.25 3.40
N MET A 81 -9.41 -4.10 4.43
CA MET A 81 -8.70 -3.78 5.66
C MET A 81 -7.19 -3.72 5.44
N ALA A 82 -6.59 -4.67 4.71
CA ALA A 82 -5.18 -4.63 4.37
C ALA A 82 -4.79 -3.33 3.64
N MET A 83 -5.60 -2.91 2.66
CA MET A 83 -5.40 -1.65 1.94
C MET A 83 -5.46 -0.43 2.87
N LYS A 84 -6.32 -0.45 3.90
CA LYS A 84 -6.35 0.61 4.92
C LYS A 84 -5.08 0.65 5.76
N PHE A 85 -4.55 -0.51 6.15
CA PHE A 85 -3.27 -0.58 6.87
C PHE A 85 -2.14 -0.02 6.01
N LEU A 86 -2.04 -0.44 4.74
CA LEU A 86 -1.06 0.07 3.78
C LEU A 86 -1.14 1.58 3.61
N GLY A 87 -2.33 2.11 3.32
CA GLY A 87 -2.52 3.56 3.18
C GLY A 87 -2.16 4.33 4.46
N LYS A 88 -2.45 3.77 5.64
CA LYS A 88 -2.07 4.41 6.90
C LYS A 88 -0.55 4.41 7.10
N LEU A 89 0.13 3.29 6.86
CA LEU A 89 1.60 3.22 6.91
C LEU A 89 2.23 4.24 5.94
N GLU A 90 1.70 4.33 4.73
CA GLU A 90 2.17 5.26 3.69
C GLU A 90 2.04 6.74 4.10
N THR A 91 1.00 7.08 4.86
CA THR A 91 0.86 8.45 5.40
C THR A 91 1.81 8.77 6.56
N MET A 92 2.23 7.74 7.32
CA MET A 92 3.10 7.91 8.49
C MET A 92 4.58 7.82 8.13
N SER A 93 4.92 7.20 7.00
CA SER A 93 6.29 6.93 6.53
C SER A 93 7.00 8.16 5.95
N GLN A 94 6.89 9.33 6.59
CA GLN A 94 7.83 10.43 6.29
C GLN A 94 9.30 10.05 6.52
N SER A 95 9.55 8.95 7.23
CA SER A 95 10.86 8.37 7.56
C SER A 95 11.24 7.08 6.81
N MET A 96 10.33 6.48 6.02
CA MET A 96 10.63 5.29 5.20
C MET A 96 10.56 5.64 3.71
N PRO A 97 11.21 4.87 2.81
CA PRO A 97 11.06 5.09 1.37
C PRO A 97 9.59 4.85 0.98
N LYS A 98 8.89 5.93 0.61
CA LYS A 98 7.46 5.95 0.20
C LYS A 98 7.15 5.02 -0.98
N THR A 99 8.17 4.52 -1.67
CA THR A 99 8.00 3.71 -2.87
C THR A 99 7.42 2.33 -2.61
N PHE A 100 7.63 1.76 -1.42
CA PHE A 100 7.24 0.37 -1.15
C PHE A 100 5.75 0.20 -0.81
N GLY A 101 5.22 1.07 0.03
CA GLY A 101 3.77 1.10 0.29
C GLY A 101 3.01 1.42 -1.00
N THR A 102 3.53 2.37 -1.79
CA THR A 102 2.99 2.71 -3.11
C THR A 102 2.94 1.52 -4.07
N GLN A 103 4.04 0.79 -4.26
CA GLN A 103 4.08 -0.41 -5.13
C GLN A 103 3.06 -1.44 -4.67
N ARG A 104 3.04 -1.77 -3.37
CA ARG A 104 2.13 -2.82 -2.87
C ARG A 104 0.66 -2.43 -2.97
N ILE A 105 0.33 -1.14 -2.81
CA ILE A 105 -1.02 -0.63 -3.06
C ILE A 105 -1.40 -0.86 -4.53
N ILE A 106 -0.51 -0.59 -5.49
CA ILE A 106 -0.81 -0.78 -6.93
C ILE A 106 -1.00 -2.27 -7.24
N GLU A 107 -0.06 -3.12 -6.83
CA GLU A 107 -0.11 -4.58 -7.05
C GLU A 107 -1.42 -5.19 -6.55
N LEU A 108 -1.76 -4.93 -5.28
CA LEU A 108 -2.98 -5.46 -4.69
C LEU A 108 -4.25 -4.89 -5.33
N SER A 109 -4.20 -3.67 -5.88
CA SER A 109 -5.36 -3.07 -6.57
C SER A 109 -5.61 -3.72 -7.93
N LEU A 110 -4.54 -4.13 -8.62
CA LEU A 110 -4.65 -4.83 -9.89
C LEU A 110 -5.03 -6.31 -9.69
N GLU A 111 -4.55 -6.94 -8.61
CA GLU A 111 -4.85 -8.34 -8.29
C GLU A 111 -6.22 -8.55 -7.63
N HIS A 112 -6.64 -7.61 -6.78
CA HIS A 112 -7.83 -7.76 -5.92
C HIS A 112 -8.86 -6.64 -6.08
N ASP A 113 -8.88 -5.98 -7.24
CA ASP A 113 -9.76 -4.85 -7.58
C ASP A 113 -9.46 -3.55 -6.78
N MET A 114 -10.12 -2.45 -7.17
CA MET A 114 -9.87 -1.13 -6.59
C MET A 114 -10.54 -0.94 -5.22
N SER A 115 -9.73 -0.64 -4.22
CA SER A 115 -10.17 -0.16 -2.92
C SER A 115 -10.28 1.38 -2.92
N PRO A 116 -10.95 1.99 -1.92
CA PRO A 116 -10.92 3.44 -1.73
C PRO A 116 -9.51 4.03 -1.49
N VAL A 117 -8.52 3.20 -1.16
CA VAL A 117 -7.12 3.62 -0.95
C VAL A 117 -6.30 3.52 -2.24
N SER A 118 -6.73 2.70 -3.20
CA SER A 118 -6.00 2.41 -4.44
C SER A 118 -5.54 3.66 -5.21
N PRO A 119 -6.35 4.73 -5.37
CA PRO A 119 -5.91 5.95 -6.05
C PRO A 119 -4.64 6.58 -5.45
N MET A 120 -4.40 6.41 -4.14
CA MET A 120 -3.20 6.93 -3.48
C MET A 120 -1.92 6.34 -4.07
N GLY A 121 -1.91 5.04 -4.38
CA GLY A 121 -0.75 4.37 -4.99
C GLY A 121 -0.42 4.97 -6.35
N PHE A 122 -1.41 5.07 -7.25
CA PHE A 122 -1.22 5.64 -8.58
C PHE A 122 -0.75 7.11 -8.53
N VAL A 123 -1.34 7.93 -7.65
CA VAL A 123 -0.95 9.33 -7.48
C VAL A 123 0.47 9.47 -6.94
N HIS A 124 0.85 8.68 -5.93
CA HIS A 124 2.20 8.70 -5.37
C HIS A 124 3.23 8.24 -6.40
N PHE A 125 2.93 7.17 -7.15
CA PHE A 125 3.78 6.69 -8.22
C PHE A 125 3.94 7.73 -9.32
N GLY A 126 2.85 8.32 -9.82
CA GLY A 126 2.88 9.40 -10.80
C GLY A 126 3.66 10.63 -10.31
N SER A 127 3.52 11.00 -9.04
CA SER A 127 4.30 12.09 -8.43
C SER A 127 5.80 11.77 -8.39
N TYR A 128 6.16 10.53 -8.10
CA TYR A 128 7.54 10.07 -8.11
C TYR A 128 8.12 10.09 -9.53
N MET A 129 7.38 9.55 -10.51
CA MET A 129 7.72 9.56 -11.93
C MET A 129 7.95 10.98 -12.46
N ALA A 130 7.08 11.92 -12.10
CA ALA A 130 7.23 13.32 -12.46
C ALA A 130 8.49 13.98 -11.89
N LYS A 131 8.89 13.63 -10.65
CA LYS A 131 10.14 14.12 -10.07
C LYS A 131 11.38 13.59 -10.78
N LEU A 132 11.30 12.40 -11.38
CA LEU A 132 12.36 11.84 -12.21
C LEU A 132 12.39 12.41 -13.64
N GLY A 133 11.39 13.23 -14.01
CA GLY A 133 11.24 13.74 -15.38
C GLY A 133 10.73 12.69 -16.38
N ASP A 134 10.26 11.55 -15.89
CA ASP A 134 9.71 10.47 -16.71
C ASP A 134 8.18 10.55 -16.70
N ILE A 135 7.68 11.59 -17.37
CA ILE A 135 6.25 11.84 -17.60
C ILE A 135 6.00 11.52 -19.07
N ARG A 136 5.18 10.51 -19.33
CA ARG A 136 4.70 10.17 -20.68
C ARG A 136 3.28 10.67 -20.88
#